data_AF-A0A850HF40-F1
#
_entry.id   AF-A0A850HF40-F1
#
_cell.length_a   1.000
_cell.length_b   1.000
_cell.length_c   1.000
_cell.angle_alpha   90.00
_cell.angle_beta   90.00
_cell.angle_gamma   90.00
#
_symmetry.space_group_name_H-M   'P 1'
#
loop_
_entity.id
_entity.type
_entity.pdbx_description
1 polymer ?
#
loop_
_entity_poly.entity_id
_entity_poly.type
_entity_poly.pdbx_seq_one_letter_code
_entity_poly.pdbx_strand_id
1 'polypeptide(L)'
;MIRKIAARLMSRYGLRLLGLMLLNSNTAHAQTLLNVRENSYRAAGIGQIVCGDRGRQYVSTGSVLSDRLTVLTVAHFNIQRGRSYEVDVGKCEFRLIDKKGYAVFRSKFSILERGGGLDLLNVTRAVDWAVLRLAMPVPRSAIPLELGAKTTYYDPNIKYDLVGFAVEFDNFKSLFVSEHCDPTKESENSLVTLHNCWSGPGASGAPIVTFDGERLTLVAIHAATADDEKVGVQIAGRLRDVLDKVL
;
A
#
# COMPACT_ATOMS: atom_id res chain seq x y z
N MET A 1 50.77 47.84 9.19
CA MET A 1 49.89 47.18 10.19
C MET A 1 48.47 46.89 9.69
N ILE A 2 47.93 47.63 8.72
CA ILE A 2 46.55 47.51 8.21
C ILE A 2 46.29 46.22 7.38
N ARG A 3 47.33 45.62 6.75
CA ARG A 3 47.17 44.40 5.93
C ARG A 3 46.92 43.10 6.72
N LYS A 4 47.14 43.06 8.04
CA LYS A 4 46.90 41.86 8.87
C LYS A 4 45.46 41.71 9.37
N ILE A 5 44.61 42.73 9.20
CA ILE A 5 43.21 42.72 9.67
C ILE A 5 42.25 42.14 8.60
N ALA A 6 42.51 42.39 7.31
CA ALA A 6 41.67 41.91 6.22
C ALA A 6 41.65 40.38 6.06
N ALA A 7 42.77 39.70 6.33
CA ALA A 7 42.87 38.24 6.20
C ALA A 7 42.08 37.46 7.28
N ARG A 8 41.86 38.06 8.46
CA ARG A 8 41.08 37.43 9.55
C ARG A 8 39.57 37.59 9.39
N LEU A 9 39.11 38.59 8.64
CA LEU A 9 37.69 38.84 8.39
C LEU A 9 37.13 37.90 7.29
N MET A 10 37.87 37.59 6.22
CA MET A 10 37.37 36.66 5.19
C MET A 10 37.23 35.20 5.68
N SER A 11 38.00 34.79 6.69
CA SER A 11 37.92 33.43 7.25
C SER A 11 36.60 33.16 8.00
N ARG A 12 36.05 34.14 8.72
CA ARG A 12 34.83 33.93 9.53
C ARG A 12 33.52 34.08 8.75
N TYR A 13 33.51 34.89 7.69
CA TYR A 13 32.32 35.06 6.84
C TYR A 13 32.22 34.00 5.74
N GLY A 14 33.35 33.50 5.20
CA GLY A 14 33.36 32.40 4.23
C GLY A 14 32.83 31.08 4.81
N LEU A 15 33.20 30.75 6.05
CA LEU A 15 32.72 29.55 6.75
C LEU A 15 31.22 29.59 7.05
N ARG A 16 30.65 30.78 7.33
CA ARG A 16 29.20 30.94 7.54
C ARG A 16 28.40 30.83 6.24
N LEU A 17 28.92 31.35 5.12
CA LEU A 17 28.27 31.22 3.81
C LEU A 17 28.30 29.77 3.30
N LEU A 18 29.41 29.05 3.48
CA LEU A 18 29.49 27.62 3.12
C LEU A 18 28.52 26.77 3.96
N GLY A 19 28.41 27.05 5.26
CA GLY A 19 27.45 26.36 6.14
C GLY A 19 26.00 26.59 5.75
N LEU A 20 25.62 27.82 5.36
CA LEU A 20 24.27 28.11 4.88
C LEU A 20 23.96 27.45 3.52
N MET A 21 24.94 27.35 2.62
CA MET A 21 24.75 26.66 1.34
C MET A 21 24.58 25.14 1.53
N LEU A 22 25.33 24.53 2.44
CA LEU A 22 25.23 23.10 2.75
C LEU A 22 23.92 22.73 3.48
N LEU A 23 23.37 23.62 4.31
CA LEU A 23 22.07 23.42 4.95
C LEU A 23 20.92 23.52 3.93
N ASN A 24 21.02 24.43 2.95
CA ASN A 24 20.02 24.58 1.90
C ASN A 24 20.02 23.45 0.85
N SER A 25 21.17 22.79 0.60
CA SER A 25 21.21 21.66 -0.32
C SER A 25 20.51 20.41 0.25
N ASN A 26 20.61 20.19 1.56
CA ASN A 26 20.01 19.02 2.21
C ASN A 26 18.48 19.11 2.28
N THR A 27 17.92 20.31 2.49
CA THR A 27 16.46 20.52 2.52
C THR A 27 15.83 20.37 1.14
N ALA A 28 16.46 20.91 0.10
CA ALA A 28 15.98 20.77 -1.28
C ALA A 28 15.96 19.30 -1.74
N HIS A 29 16.97 18.51 -1.36
CA HIS A 29 17.02 17.09 -1.69
C HIS A 29 15.92 16.29 -0.97
N ALA A 30 15.73 16.52 0.34
CA ALA A 30 14.68 15.86 1.11
C ALA A 30 13.27 16.16 0.56
N GLN A 31 13.00 17.42 0.20
CA GLN A 31 11.71 17.81 -0.37
C GLN A 31 11.48 17.22 -1.78
N THR A 32 12.55 17.06 -2.56
CA THR A 32 12.48 16.36 -3.85
C THR A 32 12.11 14.89 -3.67
N LEU A 33 12.72 14.20 -2.70
CA LEU A 33 12.43 12.79 -2.41
C LEU A 33 10.99 12.58 -1.92
N LEU A 34 10.48 13.46 -1.04
CA LEU A 34 9.08 13.40 -0.58
C LEU A 34 8.09 13.57 -1.74
N ASN A 35 8.35 14.52 -2.63
CA ASN A 35 7.51 14.72 -3.82
C ASN A 35 7.54 13.51 -4.76
N VAL A 36 8.69 12.87 -4.95
CA VAL A 36 8.79 11.64 -5.74
C VAL A 36 7.98 10.53 -5.09
N ARG A 37 8.10 10.35 -3.78
CA ARG A 37 7.40 9.31 -3.02
C ARG A 37 5.87 9.45 -3.12
N GLU A 38 5.36 10.66 -2.87
CA GLU A 38 3.93 10.94 -2.96
C GLU A 38 3.39 10.73 -4.38
N ASN A 39 4.12 11.21 -5.39
CA ASN A 39 3.76 11.01 -6.79
C ASN A 39 3.79 9.52 -7.18
N SER A 40 4.76 8.76 -6.69
CA SER A 40 4.84 7.31 -6.90
C SER A 40 3.63 6.58 -6.32
N TYR A 41 3.18 6.92 -5.10
CA TYR A 41 1.97 6.32 -4.54
C TYR A 41 0.71 6.68 -5.33
N ARG A 42 0.59 7.93 -5.77
CA ARG A 42 -0.56 8.39 -6.57
C ARG A 42 -0.60 7.76 -7.95
N ALA A 43 0.57 7.48 -8.53
CA ALA A 43 0.69 6.77 -9.79
C ALA A 43 0.58 5.25 -9.63
N ALA A 44 0.78 4.71 -8.42
CA ALA A 44 0.67 3.29 -8.17
C ALA A 44 -0.73 2.77 -8.51
N GLY A 45 -0.80 1.53 -8.99
CA GLY A 45 -2.04 0.83 -9.30
C GLY A 45 -2.82 0.42 -8.05
N ILE A 46 -2.96 1.31 -7.07
CA ILE A 46 -3.69 1.10 -5.82
C ILE A 46 -5.07 1.71 -6.00
N GLY A 47 -6.10 0.87 -5.94
CA GLY A 47 -7.48 1.27 -6.22
C GLY A 47 -8.46 0.82 -5.15
N GLN A 48 -9.69 1.26 -5.31
CA GLN A 48 -10.81 0.85 -4.46
C GLN A 48 -11.48 -0.38 -5.06
N ILE A 49 -11.89 -1.29 -4.20
CA ILE A 49 -12.90 -2.29 -4.51
C ILE A 49 -14.18 -1.82 -3.85
N VAL A 50 -15.20 -1.59 -4.67
CA VAL A 50 -16.48 -1.07 -4.23
C VAL A 50 -17.55 -2.12 -4.49
N CYS A 51 -18.15 -2.63 -3.43
CA CYS A 51 -19.30 -3.55 -3.49
C CYS A 51 -20.55 -2.86 -2.99
N GLY A 52 -21.65 -2.94 -3.74
CA GLY A 52 -22.92 -2.31 -3.38
C GLY A 52 -24.06 -3.33 -3.27
N ASP A 53 -24.71 -3.42 -2.10
CA ASP A 53 -25.94 -4.22 -1.96
C ASP A 53 -26.90 -3.58 -0.95
N ARG A 54 -28.22 -3.68 -1.22
CA ARG A 54 -29.30 -3.18 -0.33
C ARG A 54 -29.10 -1.72 0.13
N GLY A 55 -28.67 -0.85 -0.79
CA GLY A 55 -28.45 0.58 -0.51
C GLY A 55 -27.22 0.88 0.36
N ARG A 56 -26.34 -0.10 0.59
CA ARG A 56 -25.08 0.05 1.32
C ARG A 56 -23.90 -0.15 0.39
N GLN A 57 -22.83 0.59 0.66
CA GLN A 57 -21.58 0.50 -0.07
C GLN A 57 -20.47 0.06 0.89
N TYR A 58 -19.69 -0.92 0.44
CA TYR A 58 -18.50 -1.42 1.12
C TYR A 58 -17.30 -1.07 0.26
N VAL A 59 -16.28 -0.51 0.89
CA VAL A 59 -15.05 -0.16 0.22
C VAL A 59 -13.93 -1.00 0.84
N SER A 60 -13.07 -1.52 0.00
CA SER A 60 -11.79 -2.12 0.35
C SER A 60 -10.73 -1.57 -0.59
N THR A 61 -9.47 -1.85 -0.33
CA THR A 61 -8.35 -1.47 -1.18
C THR A 61 -7.88 -2.69 -1.98
N GLY A 62 -7.39 -2.46 -3.20
CA GLY A 62 -6.80 -3.50 -4.05
C GLY A 62 -5.55 -2.98 -4.76
N SER A 63 -4.63 -3.90 -5.04
CA SER A 63 -3.32 -3.65 -5.64
C SER A 63 -3.22 -4.28 -7.01
N VAL A 64 -3.03 -3.49 -8.05
CA VAL A 64 -2.81 -3.97 -9.42
C VAL A 64 -1.39 -4.50 -9.55
N LEU A 65 -1.26 -5.69 -10.12
CA LEU A 65 0.00 -6.40 -10.32
C LEU A 65 0.51 -6.26 -11.76
N SER A 66 1.72 -6.78 -12.01
CA SER A 66 2.55 -6.54 -13.20
C SER A 66 1.83 -6.66 -14.55
N ASP A 67 0.88 -7.59 -14.69
CA ASP A 67 0.11 -7.82 -15.93
C ASP A 67 -1.00 -6.79 -16.21
N ARG A 68 -1.22 -5.82 -15.30
CA ARG A 68 -2.24 -4.76 -15.34
C ARG A 68 -3.69 -5.25 -15.32
N LEU A 69 -3.92 -6.56 -15.22
CA LEU A 69 -5.22 -7.20 -15.23
C LEU A 69 -5.54 -7.92 -13.93
N THR A 70 -4.52 -8.16 -13.11
CA THR A 70 -4.64 -8.89 -11.86
C THR A 70 -4.60 -7.91 -10.69
N VAL A 71 -5.54 -8.07 -9.76
CA VAL A 71 -5.62 -7.29 -8.52
C VAL A 71 -5.51 -8.22 -7.32
N LEU A 72 -4.60 -7.91 -6.41
CA LEU A 72 -4.54 -8.54 -5.08
C LEU A 72 -5.32 -7.72 -4.07
N THR A 73 -6.10 -8.39 -3.24
CA THR A 73 -6.82 -7.79 -2.10
C THR A 73 -7.04 -8.84 -1.01
N VAL A 74 -7.78 -8.49 0.03
CA VAL A 74 -8.24 -9.40 1.08
C VAL A 74 -9.36 -10.32 0.59
N ALA A 75 -9.55 -11.49 1.21
CA ALA A 75 -10.66 -12.38 0.86
C ALA A 75 -12.02 -11.78 1.23
N HIS A 76 -12.08 -11.04 2.33
CA HIS A 76 -13.33 -10.50 2.87
C HIS A 76 -13.82 -9.21 2.20
N PHE A 77 -13.27 -8.79 1.05
CA PHE A 77 -13.67 -7.55 0.37
C PHE A 77 -15.19 -7.47 0.08
N ASN A 78 -15.84 -8.60 -0.15
CA ASN A 78 -17.28 -8.74 -0.34
C ASN A 78 -17.97 -9.49 0.82
N ILE A 79 -17.29 -9.77 1.92
CA ILE A 79 -17.81 -10.57 3.05
C ILE A 79 -18.02 -9.68 4.28
N GLN A 80 -19.26 -9.65 4.77
CA GLN A 80 -19.63 -8.98 6.01
C GLN A 80 -19.55 -9.95 7.18
N ARG A 81 -18.40 -9.99 7.85
CA ARG A 81 -18.13 -10.95 8.94
C ARG A 81 -19.15 -10.87 10.08
N GLY A 82 -19.58 -9.67 10.47
CA GLY A 82 -20.60 -9.50 11.52
C GLY A 82 -22.03 -9.91 11.13
N ARG A 83 -22.27 -10.32 9.87
CA ARG A 83 -23.60 -10.68 9.36
C ARG A 83 -23.64 -12.02 8.65
N SER A 84 -22.51 -12.73 8.60
CA SER A 84 -22.36 -13.97 7.84
C SER A 84 -22.92 -13.85 6.42
N TYR A 85 -22.66 -12.72 5.76
CA TYR A 85 -23.27 -12.37 4.49
C TYR A 85 -22.20 -12.02 3.46
N GLU A 86 -22.30 -12.63 2.27
CA GLU A 86 -21.43 -12.35 1.13
C GLU A 86 -22.21 -11.59 0.06
N VAL A 87 -21.66 -10.44 -0.36
CA VAL A 87 -22.17 -9.64 -1.47
C VAL A 87 -21.76 -10.32 -2.78
N ASP A 88 -22.72 -10.49 -3.69
CA ASP A 88 -22.46 -10.98 -5.05
C ASP A 88 -21.36 -10.14 -5.73
N VAL A 89 -20.32 -10.80 -6.23
CA VAL A 89 -19.18 -10.18 -6.91
C VAL A 89 -19.62 -9.38 -8.14
N GLY A 90 -20.72 -9.75 -8.81
CA GLY A 90 -21.29 -8.97 -9.92
C GLY A 90 -21.70 -7.55 -9.51
N LYS A 91 -21.97 -7.33 -8.21
CA LYS A 91 -22.28 -6.03 -7.61
C LYS A 91 -21.04 -5.27 -7.12
N CYS A 92 -19.85 -5.80 -7.38
CA CYS A 92 -18.59 -5.15 -7.09
C CYS A 92 -17.95 -4.55 -8.36
N GLU A 93 -17.04 -3.61 -8.17
CA GLU A 93 -16.14 -3.10 -9.21
C GLU A 93 -14.84 -2.56 -8.61
N PHE A 94 -13.77 -2.63 -9.38
CA PHE A 94 -12.50 -2.00 -9.07
C PHE A 94 -12.46 -0.59 -9.66
N ARG A 95 -11.95 0.38 -8.91
CA ARG A 95 -11.83 1.78 -9.30
C ARG A 95 -10.43 2.31 -9.04
N LEU A 96 -9.85 2.99 -10.03
CA LEU A 96 -8.76 3.94 -9.76
C LEU A 96 -9.36 5.33 -9.66
N ILE A 97 -8.91 6.11 -8.69
CA ILE A 97 -9.41 7.46 -8.45
C ILE A 97 -8.31 8.50 -8.68
N ASP A 98 -8.70 9.68 -9.15
CA ASP A 98 -7.79 10.82 -9.25
C ASP A 98 -7.61 11.55 -7.91
N LYS A 99 -6.79 12.60 -7.91
CA LYS A 99 -6.55 13.46 -6.73
C LYS A 99 -7.78 14.21 -6.21
N LYS A 100 -8.89 14.23 -6.96
CA LYS A 100 -10.16 14.86 -6.57
C LYS A 100 -11.18 13.80 -6.13
N GLY A 101 -10.80 12.53 -6.09
CA GLY A 101 -11.65 11.41 -5.72
C GLY A 101 -12.60 10.93 -6.82
N TYR A 102 -12.41 11.37 -8.07
CA TYR A 102 -13.22 10.89 -9.18
C TYR A 102 -12.64 9.59 -9.73
N ALA A 103 -13.51 8.61 -9.98
CA ALA A 103 -13.11 7.37 -10.63
C ALA A 103 -12.68 7.65 -12.09
N VAL A 104 -11.39 7.52 -12.38
CA VAL A 104 -10.81 7.65 -13.72
C VAL A 104 -10.72 6.33 -14.47
N PHE A 105 -10.90 5.22 -13.74
CA PHE A 105 -10.99 3.88 -14.30
C PHE A 105 -12.00 3.08 -13.48
N ARG A 106 -12.78 2.24 -14.15
CA ARG A 106 -13.70 1.28 -13.55
C ARG A 106 -13.61 -0.04 -14.30
N SER A 107 -13.61 -1.14 -13.56
CA SER A 107 -13.62 -2.46 -14.16
C SER A 107 -14.38 -3.45 -13.29
N LYS A 108 -15.21 -4.27 -13.94
CA LYS A 108 -15.73 -5.50 -13.32
C LYS A 108 -14.59 -6.50 -13.17
N PHE A 109 -14.78 -7.48 -12.30
CA PHE A 109 -13.77 -8.51 -12.09
C PHE A 109 -14.41 -9.85 -11.74
N SER A 110 -13.65 -10.92 -11.93
CA SER A 110 -13.90 -12.25 -11.38
C SER A 110 -12.86 -12.58 -10.32
N ILE A 111 -13.21 -13.47 -9.39
CA ILE A 111 -12.23 -14.04 -8.46
C ILE A 111 -11.49 -15.16 -9.20
N LEU A 112 -10.16 -15.06 -9.32
CA LEU A 112 -9.33 -16.15 -9.84
C LEU A 112 -9.10 -17.21 -8.77
N GLU A 113 -8.74 -16.76 -7.58
CA GLU A 113 -8.44 -17.62 -6.43
C GLU A 113 -8.71 -16.83 -5.14
N ARG A 114 -9.06 -17.55 -4.07
CA ARG A 114 -9.27 -17.00 -2.74
C ARG A 114 -8.70 -17.96 -1.69
N GLY A 115 -8.03 -17.42 -0.69
CA GLY A 115 -7.45 -18.22 0.38
C GLY A 115 -8.50 -18.92 1.25
N GLY A 116 -9.58 -18.24 1.61
CA GLY A 116 -10.65 -18.79 2.44
C GLY A 116 -11.98 -18.02 2.37
N GLY A 117 -13.07 -18.72 2.65
CA GLY A 117 -14.42 -18.12 2.80
C GLY A 117 -14.72 -17.71 4.24
N LEU A 118 -15.97 -17.33 4.52
CA LEU A 118 -16.43 -16.82 5.81
C LEU A 118 -15.96 -17.68 7.01
N ASP A 119 -16.13 -19.01 6.94
CA ASP A 119 -15.81 -19.91 8.04
C ASP A 119 -14.30 -19.96 8.33
N LEU A 120 -13.48 -20.08 7.28
CA LEU A 120 -12.02 -20.14 7.43
C LEU A 120 -11.44 -18.82 7.92
N LEU A 121 -12.03 -17.68 7.52
CA LEU A 121 -11.60 -16.36 8.00
C LEU A 121 -11.80 -16.19 9.51
N ASN A 122 -12.76 -16.90 10.10
CA ASN A 122 -12.97 -16.91 11.55
C ASN A 122 -11.94 -17.76 12.29
N VAL A 123 -11.25 -18.66 11.59
CA VAL A 123 -10.21 -19.53 12.16
C VAL A 123 -8.82 -18.92 12.01
N THR A 124 -8.48 -18.37 10.84
CA THR A 124 -7.13 -17.83 10.60
C THR A 124 -7.12 -16.67 9.60
N ARG A 125 -6.23 -15.71 9.85
CA ARG A 125 -5.99 -14.58 8.94
C ARG A 125 -5.04 -14.90 7.80
N ALA A 126 -4.29 -16.01 7.88
CA ALA A 126 -3.37 -16.43 6.82
C ALA A 126 -4.08 -16.70 5.47
N VAL A 127 -5.40 -16.92 5.49
CA VAL A 127 -6.22 -17.16 4.30
C VAL A 127 -6.97 -15.92 3.80
N ASP A 128 -6.76 -14.75 4.42
CA ASP A 128 -7.49 -13.52 4.13
C ASP A 128 -6.91 -12.77 2.93
N TRP A 129 -6.87 -13.45 1.79
CA TRP A 129 -6.39 -12.93 0.52
C TRP A 129 -7.28 -13.42 -0.64
N ALA A 130 -7.40 -12.60 -1.67
CA ALA A 130 -8.04 -12.94 -2.93
C ALA A 130 -7.28 -12.32 -4.11
N VAL A 131 -7.20 -13.09 -5.18
CA VAL A 131 -6.65 -12.66 -6.46
C VAL A 131 -7.80 -12.49 -7.44
N LEU A 132 -7.91 -11.30 -8.02
CA LEU A 132 -9.00 -10.91 -8.89
C LEU A 132 -8.49 -10.69 -10.31
N ARG A 133 -9.30 -11.03 -11.31
CA ARG A 133 -9.06 -10.70 -12.72
C ARG A 133 -10.00 -9.58 -13.14
N LEU A 134 -9.44 -8.43 -13.50
CA LEU A 134 -10.18 -7.33 -14.11
C LEU A 134 -10.66 -7.71 -15.52
N ALA A 135 -11.82 -7.21 -15.91
CA ALA A 135 -12.38 -7.40 -17.24
C ALA A 135 -11.60 -6.66 -18.34
N MET A 136 -10.84 -5.62 -17.95
CA MET A 136 -10.00 -4.79 -18.82
C MET A 136 -8.75 -4.36 -18.05
N PRO A 137 -7.60 -4.21 -18.74
CA PRO A 137 -6.36 -3.78 -18.09
C PRO A 137 -6.47 -2.34 -17.59
N VAL A 138 -5.78 -2.02 -16.49
CA VAL A 138 -5.67 -0.63 -16.02
C VAL A 138 -4.90 0.23 -17.03
N PRO A 139 -5.19 1.55 -17.12
CA PRO A 139 -4.47 2.45 -18.03
C PRO A 139 -2.96 2.47 -17.74
N ARG A 140 -2.17 2.78 -18.77
CA ARG A 140 -0.69 2.84 -18.67
C ARG A 140 -0.19 3.80 -17.60
N SER A 141 -0.97 4.84 -17.30
CA SER A 141 -0.68 5.83 -16.27
C SER A 141 -0.70 5.25 -14.84
N ALA A 142 -1.39 4.13 -14.62
CA ALA A 142 -1.30 3.40 -13.36
C ALA A 142 -0.09 2.46 -13.41
N ILE A 143 0.85 2.64 -12.49
CA ILE A 143 2.08 1.85 -12.37
C ILE A 143 1.78 0.64 -11.49
N PRO A 144 1.81 -0.60 -12.02
CA PRO A 144 1.59 -1.78 -11.21
C PRO A 144 2.62 -1.95 -10.10
N LEU A 145 2.23 -2.63 -9.03
CA LEU A 145 3.14 -3.01 -7.95
C LEU A 145 3.94 -4.25 -8.35
N GLU A 146 5.23 -4.24 -8.02
CA GLU A 146 6.08 -5.42 -8.13
C GLU A 146 5.91 -6.29 -6.89
N LEU A 147 5.99 -7.61 -7.05
CA LEU A 147 5.94 -8.51 -5.90
C LEU A 147 7.30 -8.58 -5.23
N GLY A 148 7.33 -8.47 -3.90
CA GLY A 148 8.54 -8.70 -3.11
C GLY A 148 9.11 -10.10 -3.26
N ALA A 149 10.36 -10.24 -2.83
CA ALA A 149 11.05 -11.52 -2.82
C ALA A 149 10.29 -12.58 -2.00
N LYS A 150 10.44 -13.86 -2.38
CA LYS A 150 9.72 -15.00 -1.75
C LYS A 150 10.02 -15.17 -0.26
N THR A 151 11.18 -14.69 0.18
CA THR A 151 11.64 -14.78 1.58
C THR A 151 11.66 -13.39 2.19
N THR A 152 10.51 -12.86 2.56
CA THR A 152 10.42 -11.60 3.29
C THR A 152 10.71 -11.87 4.77
N TYR A 153 11.99 -11.88 5.12
CA TYR A 153 12.38 -11.40 6.43
C TYR A 153 12.25 -9.88 6.38
N TYR A 154 11.46 -9.30 7.28
CA TYR A 154 11.39 -7.85 7.39
C TYR A 154 12.75 -7.36 7.88
N ASP A 155 13.42 -6.56 7.06
CA ASP A 155 14.69 -5.95 7.44
C ASP A 155 14.38 -4.71 8.28
N PRO A 156 14.85 -4.62 9.53
CA PRO A 156 14.60 -3.47 10.40
C PRO A 156 15.17 -2.15 9.85
N ASN A 157 16.07 -2.21 8.86
CA ASN A 157 16.63 -1.03 8.19
C ASN A 157 15.81 -0.58 6.98
N ILE A 158 14.87 -1.40 6.51
CA ILE A 158 13.97 -1.05 5.41
C ILE A 158 12.75 -0.31 5.97
N LYS A 159 12.33 0.74 5.27
CA LYS A 159 11.09 1.45 5.59
C LYS A 159 9.94 0.84 4.80
N TYR A 160 8.87 0.52 5.53
CA TYR A 160 7.63 0.01 4.96
C TYR A 160 6.54 1.04 5.15
N ASP A 161 5.57 1.05 4.25
CA ASP A 161 4.41 1.94 4.34
C ASP A 161 3.14 1.17 4.02
N LEU A 162 2.02 1.56 4.63
CA LEU A 162 0.70 1.10 4.23
C LEU A 162 0.03 2.18 3.40
N VAL A 163 -0.45 1.80 2.22
CA VAL A 163 -0.99 2.74 1.24
C VAL A 163 -2.38 2.28 0.82
N GLY A 164 -3.43 3.08 0.99
CA GLY A 164 -4.77 2.61 0.63
C GLY A 164 -5.87 3.64 0.79
N PHE A 165 -7.11 3.17 0.94
CA PHE A 165 -8.29 4.00 1.14
C PHE A 165 -8.92 3.71 2.49
N ALA A 166 -9.40 4.75 3.18
CA ALA A 166 -10.15 4.59 4.42
C ALA A 166 -11.21 5.68 4.54
N VAL A 167 -12.26 5.41 5.31
CA VAL A 167 -13.40 6.33 5.46
C VAL A 167 -12.98 7.65 6.10
N GLU A 168 -12.00 7.61 7.00
CA GLU A 168 -11.46 8.78 7.69
C GLU A 168 -10.70 9.73 6.75
N PHE A 169 -10.29 9.26 5.58
CA PHE A 169 -9.50 10.01 4.62
C PHE A 169 -10.38 10.47 3.44
N ASP A 170 -10.98 11.65 3.62
CA ASP A 170 -11.87 12.31 2.65
C ASP A 170 -13.03 11.41 2.20
N ASN A 171 -13.58 10.60 3.12
CA ASN A 171 -14.65 9.64 2.83
C ASN A 171 -14.30 8.74 1.63
N PHE A 172 -13.13 8.10 1.70
CA PHE A 172 -12.50 7.28 0.67
C PHE A 172 -12.03 8.03 -0.59
N LYS A 173 -12.25 9.34 -0.74
CA LYS A 173 -11.88 10.07 -1.97
C LYS A 173 -10.38 10.33 -2.12
N SER A 174 -9.61 10.10 -1.06
CA SER A 174 -8.17 10.28 -1.07
C SER A 174 -7.46 9.03 -0.60
N LEU A 175 -6.32 8.76 -1.24
CA LEU A 175 -5.39 7.73 -0.80
C LEU A 175 -4.70 8.21 0.48
N PHE A 176 -4.63 7.35 1.49
CA PHE A 176 -3.84 7.59 2.69
C PHE A 176 -2.52 6.84 2.62
N VAL A 177 -1.48 7.41 3.23
CA VAL A 177 -0.19 6.77 3.41
C VAL A 177 0.11 6.77 4.91
N SER A 178 0.23 5.58 5.50
CA SER A 178 0.81 5.41 6.83
C SER A 178 2.29 5.10 6.64
N GLU A 179 3.14 6.11 6.82
CA GLU A 179 4.58 5.97 6.62
C GLU A 179 5.27 5.26 7.79
N HIS A 180 6.42 4.64 7.49
CA HIS A 180 7.35 4.10 8.49
C HIS A 180 6.74 3.03 9.41
N CYS A 181 6.02 2.11 8.79
CA CYS A 181 5.55 0.91 9.43
C CYS A 181 6.69 -0.06 9.77
N ASP A 182 6.47 -0.81 10.85
CA ASP A 182 7.32 -1.90 11.31
C ASP A 182 6.53 -3.22 11.24
N PRO A 183 6.42 -3.84 10.06
CA PRO A 183 5.85 -5.16 9.93
C PRO A 183 6.78 -6.21 10.56
N THR A 184 6.21 -7.10 11.35
CA THR A 184 6.90 -8.24 11.97
C THR A 184 6.12 -9.52 11.68
N LYS A 185 6.79 -10.66 11.71
CA LYS A 185 6.09 -11.96 11.63
C LYS A 185 5.46 -12.26 12.99
N GLU A 186 4.25 -12.81 12.98
CA GLU A 186 3.63 -13.34 14.20
C GLU A 186 4.43 -14.54 14.76
N SER A 187 4.92 -15.40 13.88
CA SER A 187 5.90 -16.46 14.18
C SER A 187 6.73 -16.80 12.94
N GLU A 188 7.85 -17.51 13.10
CA GLU A 188 8.82 -17.78 12.01
C GLU A 188 8.18 -18.39 10.76
N ASN A 189 7.18 -19.25 10.95
CA ASN A 189 6.44 -19.97 9.91
C ASN A 189 5.04 -19.39 9.62
N SER A 190 4.66 -18.28 10.25
CA SER A 190 3.35 -17.67 10.00
C SER A 190 3.37 -16.86 8.71
N LEU A 191 2.29 -16.99 7.93
CA LEU A 191 1.96 -16.09 6.82
C LEU A 191 1.29 -14.81 7.31
N VAL A 192 0.99 -14.74 8.61
CA VAL A 192 0.42 -13.57 9.28
C VAL A 192 1.54 -12.63 9.68
N THR A 193 1.32 -11.35 9.42
CA THR A 193 2.20 -10.26 9.82
C THR A 193 1.47 -9.34 10.77
N LEU A 194 2.15 -8.94 11.85
CA LEU A 194 1.72 -7.86 12.71
C LEU A 194 2.38 -6.57 12.22
N HIS A 195 1.71 -5.43 12.34
CA HIS A 195 2.29 -4.15 11.98
C HIS A 195 1.69 -2.99 12.78
N ASN A 196 2.43 -1.89 12.90
CA ASN A 196 1.99 -0.69 13.63
C ASN A 196 1.30 0.36 12.74
N CYS A 197 1.29 0.20 11.41
CA CYS A 197 0.68 1.17 10.48
C CYS A 197 -0.72 1.61 10.93
N TRP A 198 -1.08 2.87 10.70
CA TRP A 198 -2.47 3.30 10.81
C TRP A 198 -3.34 2.56 9.78
N SER A 199 -4.51 2.09 10.20
CA SER A 199 -5.54 1.53 9.33
C SER A 199 -6.92 1.87 9.90
N GLY A 200 -7.91 1.97 9.01
CA GLY A 200 -9.31 2.22 9.33
C GLY A 200 -10.25 1.45 8.39
N PRO A 201 -11.58 1.54 8.58
CA PRO A 201 -12.55 0.94 7.66
C PRO A 201 -12.29 1.36 6.21
N GLY A 202 -12.11 0.38 5.32
CA GLY A 202 -11.70 0.59 3.92
C GLY A 202 -10.27 0.15 3.61
N ALA A 203 -9.39 0.14 4.61
CA ALA A 203 -7.99 -0.18 4.43
C ALA A 203 -7.75 -1.68 4.18
N SER A 204 -8.76 -2.54 4.36
CA SER A 204 -8.64 -3.96 4.05
C SER A 204 -8.17 -4.18 2.61
N GLY A 205 -7.12 -4.96 2.42
CA GLY A 205 -6.45 -5.19 1.14
C GLY A 205 -5.43 -4.13 0.75
N ALA A 206 -5.21 -3.11 1.60
CA ALA A 206 -4.21 -2.09 1.36
C ALA A 206 -2.81 -2.73 1.36
N PRO A 207 -1.99 -2.46 0.35
CA PRO A 207 -0.64 -3.00 0.28
C PRO A 207 0.25 -2.39 1.36
N ILE A 208 1.02 -3.27 2.01
CA ILE A 208 2.23 -2.90 2.73
C ILE A 208 3.36 -2.97 1.70
N VAL A 209 3.99 -1.82 1.46
CA VAL A 209 4.99 -1.64 0.40
C VAL A 209 6.33 -1.19 0.95
N THR A 210 7.37 -1.38 0.17
CA THR A 210 8.66 -0.72 0.33
C THR A 210 9.17 -0.22 -1.02
N PHE A 211 10.23 0.57 -1.02
CA PHE A 211 10.92 1.00 -2.23
C PHE A 211 12.13 0.11 -2.49
N ASP A 212 12.19 -0.47 -3.70
CA ASP A 212 13.41 -1.01 -4.27
C ASP A 212 13.87 -0.07 -5.39
N GLY A 213 14.82 0.81 -5.07
CA GLY A 213 15.14 1.97 -5.90
C GLY A 213 13.93 2.89 -6.06
N GLU A 214 13.45 3.06 -7.30
CA GLU A 214 12.29 3.90 -7.62
C GLU A 214 10.97 3.09 -7.67
N ARG A 215 11.02 1.77 -7.46
CA ARG A 215 9.89 0.88 -7.66
C ARG A 215 9.22 0.53 -6.34
N LEU A 216 7.88 0.57 -6.34
CA LEU A 216 7.08 0.11 -5.22
C LEU A 216 6.93 -1.40 -5.26
N THR A 217 7.42 -2.03 -4.20
CA THR A 217 7.41 -3.47 -4.00
C THR A 217 6.41 -3.84 -2.92
N LEU A 218 5.45 -4.69 -3.27
CA LEU A 218 4.42 -5.23 -2.39
C LEU A 218 4.99 -6.39 -1.55
N VAL A 219 4.94 -6.28 -0.22
CA VAL A 219 5.46 -7.32 0.70
C VAL A 219 4.37 -8.03 1.48
N ALA A 220 3.24 -7.37 1.72
CA ALA A 220 2.06 -7.93 2.38
C ALA A 220 0.82 -7.11 2.04
N ILE A 221 -0.37 -7.59 2.42
CA ILE A 221 -1.61 -6.83 2.39
C ILE A 221 -2.21 -6.72 3.79
N HIS A 222 -2.72 -5.55 4.16
CA HIS A 222 -3.46 -5.38 5.41
C HIS A 222 -4.77 -6.18 5.37
N ALA A 223 -5.03 -6.97 6.41
CA ALA A 223 -6.19 -7.84 6.52
C ALA A 223 -7.18 -7.37 7.60
N ALA A 224 -6.70 -7.01 8.79
CA ALA A 224 -7.60 -6.66 9.88
C ALA A 224 -6.93 -5.82 10.96
N THR A 225 -7.76 -5.21 11.79
CA THR A 225 -7.37 -4.70 13.11
C THR A 225 -8.03 -5.61 14.16
N ALA A 226 -7.26 -6.17 15.07
CA ALA A 226 -7.71 -7.06 16.16
C ALA A 226 -7.00 -6.66 17.46
N ASP A 227 -7.76 -6.35 18.52
CA ASP A 227 -7.24 -6.08 19.87
C ASP A 227 -6.03 -5.12 19.89
N ASP A 228 -6.17 -3.96 19.23
CA ASP A 228 -5.14 -2.92 19.00
C ASP A 228 -3.97 -3.30 18.07
N GLU A 229 -3.86 -4.56 17.66
CA GLU A 229 -2.90 -5.03 16.67
C GLU A 229 -3.45 -4.90 15.25
N LYS A 230 -2.62 -4.46 14.31
CA LYS A 230 -2.95 -4.55 12.89
C LYS A 230 -2.28 -5.76 12.27
N VAL A 231 -3.04 -6.48 11.48
CA VAL A 231 -2.70 -7.77 10.92
C VAL A 231 -2.69 -7.67 9.39
N GLY A 232 -1.69 -8.26 8.77
CA GLY A 232 -1.58 -8.44 7.34
C GLY A 232 -1.27 -9.87 6.93
N VAL A 233 -1.37 -10.13 5.63
CA VAL A 233 -1.02 -11.41 4.99
C VAL A 233 0.22 -11.20 4.12
N GLN A 234 1.28 -11.96 4.39
CA GLN A 234 2.53 -11.91 3.63
C GLN A 234 2.35 -12.48 2.21
N ILE A 235 3.09 -11.94 1.25
CA ILE A 235 3.19 -12.49 -0.11
C ILE A 235 4.13 -13.70 -0.13
N ALA A 236 3.69 -14.79 0.51
CA ALA A 236 4.47 -16.01 0.69
C ALA A 236 3.58 -17.26 0.63
N GLY A 237 4.21 -18.44 0.68
CA GLY A 237 3.52 -19.73 0.69
C GLY A 237 2.52 -19.90 -0.47
N ARG A 238 1.33 -20.42 -0.17
CA ARG A 238 0.28 -20.67 -1.16
C ARG A 238 -0.12 -19.41 -1.94
N LEU A 239 -0.20 -18.25 -1.29
CA LEU A 239 -0.53 -17.00 -1.99
C LEU A 239 0.52 -16.69 -3.06
N ARG A 240 1.81 -16.83 -2.73
CA ARG A 240 2.89 -16.63 -3.70
C ARG A 240 2.83 -17.64 -4.85
N ASP A 241 2.57 -18.91 -4.56
CA ASP A 241 2.45 -19.95 -5.60
C ASP A 241 1.30 -19.68 -6.57
N VAL A 242 0.19 -19.11 -6.08
CA VAL A 242 -0.94 -18.68 -6.91
C VAL A 242 -0.52 -17.52 -7.78
N LEU A 243 0.12 -16.50 -7.21
CA LEU A 243 0.58 -15.33 -7.95
C LEU A 243 1.58 -15.69 -9.05
N ASP A 244 2.53 -16.59 -8.78
CA ASP A 244 3.50 -17.08 -9.77
C ASP A 244 2.86 -17.85 -10.94
N LYS A 245 1.63 -18.37 -10.79
CA LYS A 245 0.91 -19.08 -11.85
C LYS A 245 0.05 -18.17 -12.72
N VAL A 246 -0.40 -17.04 -12.20
CA VAL A 246 -1.39 -16.18 -12.85
C VAL A 246 -0.81 -14.88 -13.42
N LEU A 247 0.43 -14.53 -13.04
CA LEU A 247 1.20 -13.41 -13.59
C LEU A 247 2.21 -13.90 -14.63
#